data_AF-F1T884-F1
#
_entry.id   AF-F1T884-F1
#
_cell.length_a   1.000
_cell.length_b   1.000
_cell.length_c   1.000
_cell.angle_alpha   90.00
_cell.angle_beta   90.00
_cell.angle_gamma   90.00
#
_symmetry.space_group_name_H-M   'P 1'
#
loop_
_entity.id
_entity.type
_entity.pdbx_description
1 polymer ?
#
loop_
_entity_poly.entity_id
_entity_poly.type
_entity_poly.pdbx_seq_one_letter_code
_entity_poly.pdbx_strand_id
1 'polypeptide(L)'
;MRKKVLVVDDTVFMRTSLRLLLERNDFEVVGEADNGLAAINKYREFMPDLVTMDITMPEMDGLQALKAIRQINANAKVVMVSAMGQEAQVRESILNGAISFIVKPYKDENVINTLRKIVEL
;
A
#
# COMPACT_ATOMS: atom_id res chain seq x y z
N MET A 1 -14.33 -14.47 -2.98
CA MET A 1 -13.03 -14.40 -3.69
C MET A 1 -12.03 -13.68 -2.80
N ARG A 2 -10.76 -14.09 -2.80
CA ARG A 2 -9.70 -13.37 -2.06
C ARG A 2 -9.53 -11.96 -2.63
N LYS A 3 -9.17 -11.01 -1.78
CA LYS A 3 -8.95 -9.62 -2.19
C LYS A 3 -7.52 -9.47 -2.73
N LYS A 4 -7.40 -8.89 -3.92
CA LYS A 4 -6.14 -8.70 -4.62
C LYS A 4 -5.38 -7.51 -4.06
N VAL A 5 -4.17 -7.72 -3.59
CA VAL A 5 -3.33 -6.68 -2.97
C VAL A 5 -2.04 -6.51 -3.77
N LEU A 6 -1.66 -5.27 -4.02
CA LEU A 6 -0.32 -4.90 -4.49
C LEU A 6 0.49 -4.41 -3.28
N VAL A 7 1.65 -5.04 -3.04
CA VAL A 7 2.55 -4.69 -1.93
C VAL A 7 3.70 -3.83 -2.46
N VAL A 8 3.90 -2.65 -1.86
CA VAL A 8 4.91 -1.68 -2.30
C VAL A 8 5.75 -1.23 -1.12
N ASP A 9 7.06 -1.49 -1.19
CA ASP A 9 8.08 -1.11 -0.21
C ASP A 9 9.44 -1.28 -0.88
N ASP A 10 10.43 -0.42 -0.63
CA ASP A 10 11.75 -0.50 -1.27
C ASP A 10 12.57 -1.71 -0.81
N THR A 11 12.33 -2.19 0.41
CA THR A 11 13.08 -3.29 0.98
C THR A 11 12.44 -4.65 0.70
N VAL A 12 13.24 -5.60 0.22
CA VAL A 12 12.81 -7.00 -0.04
C VAL A 12 12.24 -7.65 1.22
N PHE A 13 12.84 -7.36 2.38
CA PHE A 13 12.43 -7.89 3.67
C PHE A 13 10.98 -7.49 4.01
N MET A 14 10.65 -6.20 3.91
CA MET A 14 9.31 -5.72 4.25
C MET A 14 8.27 -6.23 3.26
N ARG A 15 8.58 -6.26 1.96
CA ARG A 15 7.66 -6.84 0.96
C ARG A 15 7.38 -8.32 1.23
N THR A 16 8.43 -9.09 1.52
CA THR A 16 8.30 -10.52 1.85
C THR A 16 7.48 -10.72 3.13
N SER A 17 7.75 -9.93 4.18
CA SER A 17 7.03 -10.00 5.45
C SER A 17 5.54 -9.69 5.27
N LEU A 18 5.21 -8.59 4.58
CA LEU A 18 3.83 -8.22 4.28
C LEU A 18 3.15 -9.26 3.40
N ARG A 19 3.80 -9.74 2.34
CA ARG A 19 3.20 -10.76 1.48
C ARG A 19 2.83 -12.02 2.26
N LEU A 20 3.76 -12.56 3.05
CA LEU A 20 3.49 -13.76 3.86
C LEU A 20 2.37 -13.53 4.87
N LEU A 21 2.32 -12.36 5.50
CA LEU A 21 1.25 -11.99 6.42
C LEU A 21 -0.11 -11.97 5.69
N LEU A 22 -0.19 -11.33 4.53
CA LEU A 22 -1.42 -11.19 3.76
C LEU A 22 -1.91 -12.53 3.20
N GLU A 23 -1.03 -13.32 2.60
CA GLU A 23 -1.37 -14.64 2.03
C GLU A 23 -1.89 -15.62 3.08
N ARG A 24 -1.38 -15.55 4.31
CA ARG A 24 -1.87 -16.35 5.46
C ARG A 24 -3.24 -15.91 5.98
N ASN A 25 -3.74 -14.74 5.58
CA ASN A 25 -4.95 -14.11 6.10
C ASN A 25 -6.01 -13.85 5.02
N ASP A 26 -6.06 -14.73 3.99
CA ASP A 26 -7.04 -14.75 2.90
C ASP A 26 -7.00 -13.55 1.92
N PHE A 27 -5.86 -12.88 1.85
CA PHE A 27 -5.56 -11.96 0.75
C PHE A 27 -4.77 -12.68 -0.36
N GLU A 28 -4.83 -12.14 -1.56
CA GLU A 28 -4.04 -12.59 -2.71
C GLU A 28 -3.08 -11.48 -3.11
N VAL A 29 -1.78 -11.69 -2.95
CA VAL A 29 -0.79 -10.71 -3.39
C VAL A 29 -0.53 -10.92 -4.87
N VAL A 30 -1.07 -10.00 -5.69
CA VAL A 30 -1.00 -10.09 -7.15
C VAL A 30 0.26 -9.45 -7.73
N GLY A 31 0.99 -8.70 -6.91
CA GLY A 31 2.26 -8.12 -7.30
C GLY A 31 3.00 -7.48 -6.14
N GLU A 32 4.30 -7.28 -6.35
CA GLU A 32 5.21 -6.55 -5.48
C GLU A 32 5.94 -5.47 -6.29
N ALA A 33 6.15 -4.29 -5.72
CA ALA A 33 6.95 -3.20 -6.31
C ALA A 33 7.92 -2.60 -5.30
N ASP A 34 9.10 -2.20 -5.77
CA ASP A 34 10.20 -1.65 -4.95
C ASP A 34 10.34 -0.12 -5.04
N ASN A 35 9.53 0.54 -5.86
CA ASN A 35 9.45 2.00 -5.94
C ASN A 35 8.10 2.45 -6.52
N GLY A 36 7.85 3.76 -6.50
CA GLY A 36 6.61 4.35 -6.98
C GLY A 36 6.31 4.12 -8.47
N LEU A 37 7.33 4.14 -9.35
CA LEU A 37 7.14 3.91 -10.79
C LEU A 37 6.71 2.46 -11.06
N ALA A 38 7.39 1.50 -10.44
CA ALA A 38 7.03 0.08 -10.51
C ALA A 38 5.62 -0.17 -9.97
N ALA A 39 5.24 0.51 -8.87
CA ALA A 39 3.91 0.42 -8.28
C ALA A 39 2.81 0.91 -9.24
N ILE A 40 3.02 2.05 -9.90
CA ILE A 40 2.07 2.59 -10.88
C ILE A 40 1.88 1.62 -12.04
N ASN A 41 2.96 1.04 -12.57
CA ASN A 41 2.88 0.10 -13.69
C ASN A 41 2.12 -1.18 -13.30
N LYS A 42 2.45 -1.77 -12.14
CA LYS A 42 1.77 -2.96 -11.62
C LYS A 42 0.32 -2.68 -11.24
N TYR A 43 0.00 -1.48 -10.78
CA TYR A 43 -1.38 -1.09 -10.52
C TYR A 43 -2.23 -1.18 -11.80
N ARG A 44 -1.71 -0.67 -12.93
CA ARG A 44 -2.39 -0.75 -14.23
C ARG A 44 -2.52 -2.20 -14.73
N GLU A 45 -1.49 -3.00 -14.50
CA GLU A 45 -1.44 -4.41 -14.93
C GLU A 45 -2.46 -5.27 -14.18
N PHE A 46 -2.49 -5.17 -12.84
CA PHE A 46 -3.26 -6.10 -12.01
C PHE A 46 -4.62 -5.56 -11.55
N MET A 47 -4.82 -4.23 -11.60
CA MET A 47 -6.00 -3.53 -11.08
C MET A 47 -6.41 -4.09 -9.70
N PRO A 48 -5.53 -4.00 -8.69
CA PRO A 48 -5.76 -4.63 -7.38
C PRO A 48 -6.91 -3.96 -6.63
N ASP A 49 -7.53 -4.70 -5.70
CA ASP A 49 -8.56 -4.17 -4.80
C ASP A 49 -7.96 -3.20 -3.77
N LEU A 50 -6.67 -3.36 -3.45
CA LEU A 50 -5.96 -2.61 -2.42
C LEU A 50 -4.47 -2.49 -2.75
N VAL A 51 -3.86 -1.37 -2.35
CA VAL A 51 -2.41 -1.17 -2.40
C VAL A 51 -1.91 -0.86 -0.99
N THR A 52 -0.88 -1.55 -0.53
CA THR A 52 -0.07 -1.09 0.61
C THR A 52 1.14 -0.35 0.08
N MET A 53 1.37 0.88 0.52
CA MET A 53 2.36 1.79 -0.06
C MET A 53 3.29 2.36 1.01
N ASP A 54 4.57 2.00 0.98
CA ASP A 54 5.59 2.74 1.74
C ASP A 54 5.73 4.17 1.21
N ILE A 55 6.08 5.12 2.08
CA ILE A 55 6.27 6.53 1.68
C ILE A 55 7.67 6.75 1.11
N THR A 56 8.70 6.25 1.78
CA THR A 56 10.10 6.60 1.51
C THR A 56 10.73 5.55 0.61
N MET A 57 10.72 5.79 -0.69
CA MET A 57 11.28 4.87 -1.69
C MET A 57 12.22 5.63 -2.64
N PRO A 58 13.21 4.94 -3.25
CA PRO A 58 14.06 5.52 -4.29
C PRO A 58 13.26 5.83 -5.56
N GLU A 59 13.83 6.67 -6.43
CA GLU A 59 13.30 7.09 -7.74
C GLU A 59 11.98 7.89 -7.71
N MET A 60 10.93 7.30 -7.15
CA MET A 60 9.63 7.92 -6.93
C MET A 60 9.07 7.47 -5.58
N ASP A 61 8.74 8.45 -4.75
CA ASP A 61 8.19 8.20 -3.42
C ASP A 61 6.72 7.72 -3.47
N GLY A 62 6.24 7.20 -2.35
CA GLY A 62 4.89 6.65 -2.25
C GLY A 62 3.78 7.68 -2.38
N LEU A 63 4.04 8.95 -2.06
CA LEU A 63 3.07 10.03 -2.15
C LEU A 63 2.86 10.47 -3.60
N GLN A 64 3.94 10.56 -4.38
CA GLN A 64 3.90 10.73 -5.82
C GLN A 64 3.18 9.55 -6.49
N ALA A 65 3.50 8.32 -6.08
CA ALA A 65 2.84 7.12 -6.58
C ALA A 65 1.33 7.10 -6.26
N LEU A 66 0.94 7.47 -5.05
CA LEU A 66 -0.45 7.62 -4.63
C LEU A 66 -1.19 8.59 -5.56
N LYS A 67 -0.65 9.79 -5.77
CA LYS A 67 -1.27 10.82 -6.63
C LYS A 67 -1.48 10.28 -8.06
N ALA A 68 -0.47 9.61 -8.62
CA ALA A 68 -0.55 9.01 -9.95
C ALA A 68 -1.57 7.86 -10.03
N ILE A 69 -1.61 6.97 -9.03
CA ILE A 69 -2.59 5.87 -8.97
C ILE A 69 -4.02 6.42 -8.86
N ARG A 70 -4.24 7.48 -8.08
CA ARG A 70 -5.54 8.14 -7.93
C ARG A 70 -5.99 8.86 -9.21
N GLN A 71 -5.06 9.33 -10.04
CA GLN A 71 -5.37 9.85 -11.39
C GLN A 71 -5.79 8.74 -12.36
N ILE A 72 -5.23 7.54 -12.23
CA ILE A 72 -5.63 6.36 -13.03
C ILE A 72 -7.02 5.86 -12.59
N ASN A 73 -7.24 5.80 -11.27
CA ASN A 73 -8.49 5.35 -10.68
C ASN A 73 -8.82 6.19 -9.43
N ALA A 74 -9.82 7.06 -9.56
CA ALA A 74 -10.33 7.91 -8.48
C ALA A 74 -10.99 7.13 -7.33
N ASN A 75 -11.12 5.81 -7.43
CA ASN A 75 -11.59 4.92 -6.36
C ASN A 75 -10.50 3.96 -5.85
N ALA A 76 -9.25 4.14 -6.29
CA ALA A 76 -8.14 3.31 -5.80
C ALA A 76 -8.03 3.40 -4.27
N LYS A 77 -7.97 2.23 -3.61
CA LYS A 77 -7.78 2.10 -2.17
C LYS A 77 -6.30 1.91 -1.88
N VAL A 78 -5.66 2.96 -1.37
CA VAL A 78 -4.22 2.95 -1.03
C VAL A 78 -4.06 3.20 0.46
N VAL A 79 -3.41 2.26 1.14
CA VAL A 79 -3.05 2.34 2.56
C VAL A 79 -1.57 2.65 2.66
N MET A 80 -1.25 3.79 3.25
CA MET A 80 0.15 4.16 3.46
C MET A 80 0.73 3.32 4.60
N VAL A 81 1.94 2.80 4.45
CA VAL A 81 2.64 2.01 5.47
C VAL A 81 3.98 2.68 5.75
N SER A 82 4.04 3.57 6.74
CA SER A 82 5.15 4.51 6.93
C SER A 82 5.94 4.25 8.21
N ALA A 83 7.22 4.63 8.26
CA ALA A 83 7.96 4.73 9.52
C ALA A 83 7.44 5.86 10.43
N MET A 84 7.77 5.81 11.73
CA MET A 84 7.52 6.89 12.69
C MET A 84 8.20 8.20 12.27
N GLY A 85 7.63 9.36 12.62
CA GLY A 85 8.21 10.67 12.33
C GLY A 85 7.86 11.24 10.94
N GLN A 86 6.89 10.65 10.24
CA GLN A 86 6.42 11.10 8.92
C GLN A 86 5.01 11.69 8.97
N GLU A 87 4.65 12.37 10.07
CA GLU A 87 3.29 12.86 10.31
C GLU A 87 2.84 13.87 9.23
N ALA A 88 3.77 14.67 8.71
CA ALA A 88 3.49 15.61 7.63
C ALA A 88 3.14 14.88 6.32
N GLN A 89 3.92 13.88 5.94
CA GLN A 89 3.69 13.07 4.74
C GLN A 89 2.41 12.24 4.86
N VAL A 90 2.12 11.69 6.05
CA VAL A 90 0.86 11.00 6.33
C VAL A 90 -0.32 11.95 6.14
N ARG A 91 -0.26 13.17 6.71
CA ARG A 91 -1.31 14.18 6.50
C ARG A 91 -1.47 14.52 5.02
N GLU A 92 -0.39 14.72 4.30
CA GLU A 92 -0.44 15.00 2.86
C GLU A 92 -1.05 13.84 2.07
N SER A 93 -0.72 12.59 2.42
CA SER A 93 -1.28 11.41 1.75
C SER A 93 -2.81 11.32 1.90
N ILE A 94 -3.33 11.65 3.09
CA ILE A 94 -4.78 11.68 3.35
C ILE A 94 -5.45 12.74 2.47
N LEU A 95 -4.87 13.94 2.38
CA LEU A 95 -5.37 15.02 1.51
C LEU A 95 -5.37 14.63 0.03
N ASN A 96 -4.51 13.69 -0.37
CA ASN A 96 -4.41 13.19 -1.74
C ASN A 96 -5.18 11.87 -1.98
N GLY A 97 -5.98 11.42 -1.02
CA GLY A 97 -6.90 10.29 -1.18
C GLY A 97 -6.35 8.93 -0.76
N ALA A 98 -5.31 8.88 0.08
CA ALA A 98 -5.02 7.68 0.84
C ALA A 98 -6.21 7.35 1.75
N ILE A 99 -6.63 6.09 1.79
CA ILE A 99 -7.83 5.68 2.54
C ILE A 99 -7.52 5.40 4.01
N SER A 100 -6.27 5.08 4.33
CA SER A 100 -5.80 4.83 5.69
C SER A 100 -4.27 4.85 5.75
N PHE A 101 -3.73 4.75 6.97
CA PHE A 101 -2.30 4.62 7.20
C PHE A 101 -2.00 3.61 8.32
N ILE A 102 -0.82 3.00 8.25
CA ILE A 102 -0.25 2.10 9.24
C ILE A 102 1.17 2.58 9.52
N VAL A 103 1.54 2.67 10.80
CA VAL A 103 2.89 3.09 11.22
C VAL A 103 3.74 1.86 11.57
N LYS A 104 4.98 1.83 11.08
CA LYS A 104 6.02 0.86 11.43
C LYS A 104 6.74 1.31 12.72
N PRO A 105 7.08 0.40 13.65
CA PRO A 105 6.74 -1.02 13.64
C PRO A 105 5.25 -1.24 13.96
N TYR A 106 4.62 -2.21 13.29
CA TYR A 106 3.23 -2.58 13.49
C TYR A 106 3.10 -4.01 14.02
N LYS A 107 1.95 -4.31 14.63
CA LYS A 107 1.50 -5.67 14.91
C LYS A 107 0.74 -6.21 13.70
N ASP A 108 0.94 -7.48 13.38
CA ASP A 108 0.27 -8.19 12.27
C ASP A 108 -1.26 -8.01 12.30
N GLU A 109 -1.88 -8.17 13.47
CA GLU A 109 -3.31 -7.99 13.68
C GLU A 109 -3.80 -6.59 13.27
N ASN A 110 -2.99 -5.55 13.51
CA ASN A 110 -3.35 -4.19 13.14
C ASN A 110 -3.41 -4.02 11.63
N VAL A 111 -2.46 -4.62 10.90
CA VAL A 111 -2.44 -4.62 9.43
C VAL A 111 -3.69 -5.33 8.92
N ILE A 112 -3.93 -6.58 9.34
CA ILE A 112 -5.04 -7.38 8.83
C ILE A 112 -6.39 -6.73 9.13
N ASN A 113 -6.61 -6.24 10.36
CA ASN A 113 -7.85 -5.58 10.74
C ASN A 113 -8.09 -4.29 9.94
N THR A 114 -7.03 -3.52 9.66
CA THR A 114 -7.12 -2.31 8.84
C THR A 114 -7.51 -2.63 7.41
N LEU A 115 -6.80 -3.57 6.78
CA LEU A 115 -7.05 -3.90 5.37
C LEU A 115 -8.42 -4.56 5.18
N ARG A 116 -8.88 -5.41 6.10
CA ARG A 116 -10.23 -6.03 6.05
C ARG A 116 -11.34 -4.98 6.06
N LYS A 117 -11.28 -4.03 6.99
CA LYS A 117 -12.24 -2.92 7.04
C LYS A 117 -12.31 -2.16 5.72
N ILE A 118 -11.16 -1.92 5.09
CA ILE A 118 -11.07 -1.13 3.86
C ILE A 118 -11.63 -1.86 2.63
N VAL A 119 -11.41 -3.16 2.52
CA VAL A 119 -11.91 -3.95 1.38
C VAL A 119 -13.41 -4.25 1.44
N GLU A 120 -14.03 -4.04 2.61
CA GLU A 120 -15.48 -4.14 2.85
C GLU A 120 -16.26 -2.84 2.59
N LEU A 121 -15.57 -1.68 2.57
CA LEU A 121 -16.13 -0.38 2.14
C LEU A 121 -16.48 -0.35 0.65
#